data_AF-A0A4D6M605-F1
#
_entry.id   AF-A0A4D6M605-F1
#
_cell.length_a   1.000
_cell.length_b   1.000
_cell.length_c   1.000
_cell.angle_alpha   90.00
_cell.angle_beta   90.00
_cell.angle_gamma   90.00
#
_symmetry.space_group_name_H-M   'P 1'
#
loop_
_entity.id
_entity.type
_entity.pdbx_description
1 polymer ?
#
loop_
_entity_poly.entity_id
_entity_poly.type
_entity_poly.pdbx_seq_one_letter_code
_entity_poly.pdbx_strand_id
1 'polypeptide(L)'
;MGRERKILATWKVRYLDSEEKLKGQIADLEADYDDIKEKHDRLEGQLEDLKTCIIQEHINGFQKGVRKSSSFYENVDVSDVRFDVNKDVCDGVLIDEAESSPEGEEEKKVADADAGGNEVVAEDIEQKTT
;
A
#
# COMPACT_ATOMS: atom_id res chain seq x y z
N MET A 1 -58.85 -8.80 18.29
CA MET A 1 -57.37 -8.77 18.08
C MET A 1 -56.98 -9.32 16.69
N GLY A 2 -57.13 -8.57 15.60
CA GLY A 2 -57.11 -9.16 14.24
C GLY A 2 -56.15 -8.57 13.20
N ARG A 3 -55.89 -7.25 13.21
CA ARG A 3 -55.18 -6.55 12.12
C ARG A 3 -53.74 -6.19 12.46
N GLU A 4 -53.52 -5.57 13.61
CA GLU A 4 -52.18 -5.18 14.10
C GLU A 4 -51.25 -6.39 14.24
N ARG A 5 -51.76 -7.51 14.77
CA ARG A 5 -51.00 -8.76 14.87
C ARG A 5 -50.56 -9.32 13.50
N LYS A 6 -51.39 -9.15 12.46
CA LYS A 6 -51.04 -9.58 11.09
C LYS A 6 -49.95 -8.68 10.50
N ILE A 7 -50.08 -7.37 10.70
CA ILE A 7 -49.07 -6.39 10.27
C ILE A 7 -47.73 -6.70 10.93
N LEU A 8 -47.71 -6.86 12.26
CA LEU A 8 -46.50 -7.22 13.01
C LEU A 8 -45.87 -8.53 12.52
N ALA A 9 -46.68 -9.55 12.23
CA ALA A 9 -46.15 -10.81 11.68
C ALA A 9 -45.48 -10.62 10.32
N THR A 10 -46.07 -9.82 9.42
CA THR A 10 -45.47 -9.52 8.11
C THR A 10 -44.16 -8.73 8.24
N TRP A 11 -44.11 -7.73 9.14
CA TRP A 11 -42.88 -6.99 9.40
C TRP A 11 -41.79 -7.89 9.96
N LYS A 12 -42.13 -8.78 10.90
CA LYS A 12 -41.16 -9.73 11.48
C LYS A 12 -40.54 -10.65 10.43
N VAL A 13 -41.35 -11.19 9.51
CA VAL A 13 -40.84 -12.04 8.42
C VAL A 13 -39.89 -11.27 7.52
N ARG A 14 -40.26 -10.05 7.08
CA ARG A 14 -39.41 -9.23 6.21
C ARG A 14 -38.10 -8.82 6.88
N TYR A 15 -38.15 -8.51 8.18
CA TYR A 15 -36.96 -8.19 8.96
C TYR A 15 -36.01 -9.38 9.01
N LEU A 16 -36.52 -10.58 9.35
CA LEU A 16 -35.69 -11.79 9.43
C LEU A 16 -35.09 -12.19 8.08
N ASP A 17 -35.87 -12.11 7.00
CA ASP A 17 -35.39 -12.36 5.63
C ASP A 17 -34.26 -11.40 5.24
N SER A 18 -34.41 -10.11 5.56
CA SER A 18 -33.37 -9.10 5.32
C SER A 18 -32.14 -9.34 6.18
N GLU A 19 -32.32 -9.74 7.44
CA GLU A 19 -31.23 -10.07 8.37
C GLU A 19 -30.43 -11.28 7.89
N GLU A 20 -31.10 -12.36 7.47
CA GLU A 20 -30.46 -13.56 6.93
C GLU A 20 -29.71 -13.27 5.63
N LYS A 21 -30.32 -12.48 4.73
CA LYS A 21 -29.66 -12.05 3.49
C LYS A 21 -28.40 -11.24 3.77
N LEU A 22 -28.47 -10.25 4.68
CA LEU A 22 -27.31 -9.43 5.02
C LEU A 22 -26.20 -10.26 5.67
N LYS A 23 -26.54 -11.21 6.55
CA LYS A 23 -25.57 -12.14 7.14
C LYS A 23 -24.86 -12.97 6.07
N GLY A 24 -25.59 -13.47 5.07
CA GLY A 24 -24.98 -14.17 3.94
C GLY A 24 -24.01 -13.28 3.17
N GLN A 25 -24.44 -12.05 2.83
CA GLN A 25 -23.58 -11.09 2.13
C GLN A 25 -22.32 -10.70 2.92
N ILE A 26 -22.43 -10.60 4.25
CA ILE A 26 -21.28 -10.34 5.12
C ILE A 26 -20.31 -11.52 5.08
N ALA A 27 -20.80 -12.76 5.21
CA ALA A 27 -19.96 -13.95 5.18
C ALA A 27 -19.24 -14.12 3.82
N ASP A 28 -19.93 -13.85 2.72
CA ASP A 28 -19.34 -13.88 1.38
C ASP A 28 -18.24 -12.81 1.24
N LEU A 29 -18.49 -11.58 1.70
CA LEU A 29 -17.50 -10.50 1.68
C LEU A 29 -16.29 -10.76 2.57
N GLU A 30 -16.48 -11.39 3.73
CA GLU A 30 -15.40 -11.81 4.62
C GLU A 30 -14.50 -12.85 3.93
N ALA A 31 -15.10 -13.85 3.28
CA ALA A 31 -14.36 -14.86 2.53
C ALA A 31 -13.57 -14.26 1.35
N ASP A 32 -14.19 -13.36 0.58
CA ASP A 32 -13.52 -12.66 -0.52
C ASP A 32 -12.36 -11.79 0.00
N TYR A 33 -12.54 -11.10 1.13
CA TYR A 33 -11.50 -10.30 1.75
C TYR A 33 -10.30 -11.15 2.17
N ASP A 34 -10.55 -12.30 2.82
CA ASP A 34 -9.49 -13.20 3.26
C ASP A 34 -8.70 -13.77 2.06
N ASP A 35 -9.37 -14.16 0.97
CA ASP A 35 -8.71 -14.64 -0.27
C ASP A 35 -7.86 -13.54 -0.94
N ILE A 36 -8.37 -12.31 -1.01
CA ILE A 36 -7.62 -11.17 -1.55
C ILE A 36 -6.40 -10.85 -0.69
N LYS A 37 -6.57 -10.89 0.64
CA LYS A 37 -5.47 -10.64 1.59
C LYS A 37 -4.38 -11.69 1.47
N GLU A 38 -4.73 -12.98 1.39
CA GLU A 38 -3.74 -14.05 1.19
C GLU A 38 -2.96 -13.85 -0.12
N LYS A 39 -3.64 -13.48 -1.21
CA LYS A 39 -2.99 -13.18 -2.49
C LYS A 39 -2.06 -11.98 -2.39
N HIS A 40 -2.46 -10.94 -1.66
CA HIS A 40 -1.63 -9.76 -1.44
C HIS A 40 -0.34 -10.13 -0.70
N ASP A 41 -0.45 -10.81 0.44
CA ASP A 41 0.70 -11.21 1.27
C ASP A 41 1.66 -12.12 0.47
N ARG A 42 1.10 -13.01 -0.36
CA ARG A 42 1.89 -13.84 -1.28
C ARG A 42 2.64 -13.02 -2.32
N LEU A 43 1.99 -12.04 -2.96
CA LEU A 43 2.62 -11.20 -3.98
C LEU A 43 3.69 -10.28 -3.37
N GLU A 44 3.46 -9.77 -2.16
CA GLU A 44 4.44 -8.98 -1.42
C GLU A 44 5.72 -9.79 -1.17
N GLY A 45 5.59 -11.04 -0.70
CA GLY A 45 6.75 -11.93 -0.55
C GLY A 45 7.49 -12.20 -1.87
N GLN A 46 6.76 -12.44 -2.96
CA GLN A 46 7.37 -12.63 -4.29
C GLN A 46 8.09 -11.38 -4.80
N LEU A 47 7.59 -10.19 -4.47
CA LEU A 47 8.21 -8.92 -4.85
C LEU A 47 9.54 -8.72 -4.13
N GLU A 48 9.60 -8.99 -2.84
CA GLU A 48 10.85 -8.88 -2.06
C GLU A 48 11.89 -9.93 -2.48
N ASP A 49 11.46 -11.17 -2.77
CA ASP A 49 12.33 -12.20 -3.32
C ASP A 49 12.90 -11.79 -4.69
N LEU A 50 12.06 -11.22 -5.57
CA LEU A 50 12.48 -10.75 -6.89
C LEU A 50 13.46 -9.57 -6.77
N LYS A 51 13.17 -8.61 -5.90
CA LYS A 51 14.07 -7.48 -5.61
C LYS A 51 15.44 -7.97 -5.13
N THR A 52 15.45 -8.93 -4.21
CA THR A 52 16.69 -9.56 -3.72
C THR A 52 17.46 -10.25 -4.85
N CYS A 53 16.76 -11.00 -5.71
CA CYS A 53 17.37 -11.65 -6.87
C CYS A 53 18.03 -10.65 -7.83
N ILE A 54 17.32 -9.57 -8.19
CA ILE A 54 17.83 -8.56 -9.12
C ILE A 54 19.09 -7.89 -8.56
N ILE A 55 19.07 -7.47 -7.29
CA ILE A 55 20.21 -6.85 -6.62
C ILE A 55 21.40 -7.82 -6.64
N GLN A 56 21.19 -9.08 -6.27
CA GLN A 56 22.25 -10.09 -6.20
C GLN A 56 22.85 -10.40 -7.58
N GLU A 57 22.02 -10.50 -8.62
CA GLU A 57 22.49 -10.71 -10.00
C GLU A 57 23.30 -9.52 -10.50
N HIS A 58 22.87 -8.30 -10.21
CA HIS A 58 23.59 -7.09 -10.57
C HIS A 58 24.98 -7.04 -9.91
N ILE A 59 25.04 -7.23 -8.59
CA ILE A 59 26.29 -7.27 -7.83
C ILE A 59 27.23 -8.33 -8.40
N ASN A 60 26.71 -9.55 -8.64
CA ASN A 60 27.51 -10.65 -9.18
C ASN A 60 28.01 -10.34 -10.61
N GLY A 61 27.16 -9.76 -11.46
CA GLY A 61 27.50 -9.35 -12.82
C GLY A 61 28.62 -8.31 -12.84
N PHE A 62 28.51 -7.29 -11.98
CA PHE A 62 29.54 -6.26 -11.83
C PHE A 62 30.87 -6.86 -11.33
N GLN A 63 30.84 -7.65 -10.26
CA GLN A 63 32.03 -8.31 -9.70
C GLN A 63 32.69 -9.27 -10.70
N LYS A 64 31.92 -9.93 -11.57
CA LYS A 64 32.46 -10.71 -12.69
C LYS A 64 33.21 -9.82 -13.68
N GLY A 65 32.67 -8.64 -14.00
CA GLY A 65 33.31 -7.63 -14.84
C GLY A 65 34.65 -7.15 -14.25
N VAL A 66 34.68 -6.78 -12.97
CA VAL A 66 35.89 -6.32 -12.27
C VAL A 66 36.97 -7.40 -12.28
N ARG A 67 36.63 -8.65 -11.96
CA ARG A 67 37.57 -9.79 -12.05
C ARG A 67 38.13 -9.98 -13.44
N LYS A 68 37.30 -9.83 -14.48
CA LYS A 68 37.75 -9.90 -15.87
C LYS A 68 38.73 -8.76 -16.17
N SER A 69 38.45 -7.53 -15.74
CA SER A 69 39.37 -6.39 -15.91
C SER A 69 40.69 -6.61 -15.19
N SER A 70 40.67 -7.08 -13.93
CA SER A 70 41.87 -7.43 -13.15
C SER A 70 42.75 -8.46 -13.86
N SER A 71 42.15 -9.40 -14.60
CA SER A 71 42.92 -10.37 -15.39
C SER A 71 43.67 -9.77 -16.59
N PHE A 72 43.19 -8.66 -17.14
CA PHE A 72 43.82 -7.99 -18.30
C PHE A 72 44.71 -6.81 -17.90
N TYR A 73 44.47 -6.20 -16.73
CA TYR A 73 45.12 -4.98 -16.30
C TYR A 73 45.73 -5.14 -14.90
N GLU A 74 47.05 -5.00 -14.80
CA GLU A 74 47.82 -5.18 -13.55
C GLU A 74 47.47 -4.15 -12.46
N ASN A 75 46.89 -3.00 -12.85
CA ASN A 75 46.51 -1.92 -11.95
C ASN A 75 45.04 -1.99 -11.47
N VAL A 76 44.32 -3.07 -11.76
CA VAL A 76 42.94 -3.28 -11.32
C VAL A 76 42.93 -4.36 -10.24
N ASP A 77 42.61 -3.97 -9.01
CA ASP A 77 42.38 -4.89 -7.89
C ASP A 77 40.88 -5.11 -7.65
N VAL A 78 40.49 -6.35 -7.39
CA VAL A 78 39.08 -6.74 -7.13
C VAL A 78 38.60 -6.22 -5.77
N SER A 79 39.52 -6.00 -4.83
CA SER A 79 39.24 -5.41 -3.52
C SER A 79 39.39 -3.88 -3.46
N ASP A 80 39.64 -3.21 -4.60
CA ASP A 80 39.74 -1.76 -4.63
C ASP A 80 38.38 -1.11 -4.32
N VAL A 81 38.35 -0.21 -3.33
CA VAL A 81 37.15 0.51 -2.89
C VAL A 81 36.49 1.31 -4.02
N ARG A 82 37.23 1.66 -5.08
CA ARG A 82 36.69 2.32 -6.27
C ARG A 82 35.70 1.45 -7.06
N PHE A 83 35.65 0.15 -6.79
CA PHE A 83 34.67 -0.78 -7.37
C PHE A 83 33.62 -1.23 -6.35
N ASP A 84 33.49 -0.56 -5.20
CA ASP A 84 32.41 -0.82 -4.27
C ASP A 84 31.08 -0.34 -4.85
N VAL A 85 30.21 -1.28 -5.22
CA VAL A 85 28.90 -1.03 -5.81
C VAL A 85 27.92 -0.33 -4.87
N ASN A 86 28.23 -0.24 -3.58
CA ASN A 86 27.40 0.47 -2.59
C ASN A 86 27.77 1.97 -2.46
N LYS A 87 28.86 2.40 -3.11
CA LYS A 87 29.31 3.79 -3.12
C LYS A 87 29.01 4.43 -4.46
N ASP A 88 28.57 5.68 -4.42
CA ASP A 88 28.42 6.53 -5.60
C ASP A 88 29.62 7.48 -5.74
N VAL A 89 29.81 8.03 -6.94
CA VAL A 89 30.85 9.03 -7.22
C VAL A 89 30.20 10.41 -7.35
N CYS A 90 30.29 11.22 -6.29
CA CYS A 90 29.86 12.62 -6.32
C CYS A 90 31.09 13.53 -6.30
N ASP A 91 31.22 14.42 -7.29
CA ASP A 91 32.35 15.35 -7.44
C ASP A 91 33.74 14.68 -7.34
N GLY A 92 33.85 13.42 -7.77
CA GLY A 92 35.09 12.63 -7.73
C GLY A 92 35.41 12.01 -6.36
N VAL A 93 34.51 12.13 -5.38
CA VAL A 93 34.58 11.49 -4.06
C VAL A 93 33.63 10.30 -4.01
N LEU A 94 34.08 9.21 -3.41
CA LEU A 94 33.22 8.06 -3.13
C LEU A 94 32.39 8.33 -1.89
N ILE A 95 31.08 8.38 -2.05
CA ILE A 95 30.11 8.67 -0.99
C ILE A 95 29.17 7.48 -0.84
N ASP A 96 28.86 7.09 0.39
CA ASP A 96 27.88 6.04 0.64
C ASP A 96 26.48 6.54 0.25
N GLU A 97 25.60 5.64 -0.21
CA GLU A 97 24.25 6.01 -0.66
C GLU A 97 23.46 6.82 0.40
N ALA A 98 23.65 6.50 1.68
CA ALA A 98 23.02 7.22 2.79
C ALA A 98 23.54 8.65 2.99
N GLU A 99 24.74 8.96 2.50
CA GLU A 99 25.39 10.27 2.59
C GLU A 99 25.22 11.11 1.31
N SER A 100 24.86 10.50 0.17
CA SER A 100 24.67 11.18 -1.11
C SER A 100 23.26 11.77 -1.29
N SER A 101 22.29 11.32 -0.48
CA SER A 101 20.95 11.88 -0.48
C SER A 101 20.95 13.29 0.12
N PRO A 102 20.47 14.34 -0.59
CA PRO A 102 20.20 15.64 0.01
C PRO A 102 18.93 15.56 0.86
N GLU A 103 18.95 14.76 1.92
CA GLU A 103 17.89 14.75 2.92
C GLU A 103 18.12 15.89 3.90
N GLY A 104 17.77 17.09 3.44
CA GLY A 104 17.82 18.34 4.18
C GLY A 104 16.76 19.32 3.68
N GLU A 105 15.68 19.43 4.47
CA GLU A 105 14.74 20.56 4.55
C GLU A 105 13.72 20.74 3.42
N GLU A 106 12.52 20.15 3.55
CA GLU A 106 11.23 20.88 3.48
C GLU A 106 10.14 20.10 4.25
N GLU A 107 10.33 19.96 5.55
CA GLU A 107 9.18 19.88 6.46
C GLU A 107 8.60 21.30 6.59
N LYS A 108 7.83 21.74 5.59
CA LYS A 108 7.13 23.04 5.63
C LYS A 108 5.63 22.85 5.54
N LYS A 109 5.06 22.65 6.73
CA LYS A 109 3.71 23.04 7.18
C LYS A 109 2.81 23.62 6.07
N VAL A 110 1.87 22.83 5.58
CA VAL A 110 0.56 23.40 5.21
C VAL A 110 -0.26 23.41 6.49
N ALA A 111 -0.52 24.61 6.97
CA ALA A 111 -1.32 24.88 8.14
C ALA A 111 -2.71 24.26 7.97
N ASP A 112 -3.09 23.44 8.94
CA ASP A 112 -4.48 23.18 9.25
C ASP A 112 -5.10 24.49 9.76
N ALA A 113 -6.03 25.03 8.99
CA ALA A 113 -6.87 26.16 9.36
C ALA A 113 -8.31 25.85 8.90
N ASP A 114 -9.01 25.17 9.81
CA ASP A 114 -10.44 25.23 10.11
C ASP A 114 -11.26 26.32 9.40
N ALA A 115 -12.39 25.90 8.80
CA ALA A 115 -13.62 26.68 8.82
C ALA A 115 -14.83 25.76 8.58
N GLY A 116 -15.33 25.17 9.66
CA GLY A 116 -16.70 25.44 10.10
C GLY A 116 -17.89 24.87 9.33
N GLY A 117 -18.78 24.24 10.11
CA GLY A 117 -20.20 24.52 9.99
C GLY A 117 -21.03 23.49 9.24
N ASN A 118 -21.39 22.43 9.95
CA ASN A 118 -22.58 21.65 9.67
C ASN A 118 -23.82 22.56 9.61
N GLU A 119 -24.44 22.71 8.44
CA GLU A 119 -25.81 23.21 8.32
C GLU A 119 -26.73 22.06 7.85
N VAL A 120 -27.31 21.37 8.84
CA VAL A 120 -28.55 20.61 8.66
C VAL A 120 -29.65 21.63 8.42
N VAL A 121 -30.17 21.72 7.20
CA VAL A 121 -31.50 22.28 6.97
C VAL A 121 -32.49 21.12 6.99
N ALA A 122 -33.17 21.00 8.13
CA ALA A 122 -34.37 20.21 8.28
C ALA A 122 -35.61 21.04 7.90
N GLU A 123 -36.60 20.31 7.39
CA GLU A 123 -38.03 20.64 7.23
C GLU A 123 -38.44 21.62 6.12
N ASP A 124 -39.25 21.11 5.19
CA ASP A 124 -40.66 21.51 5.24
C ASP A 124 -41.60 20.33 4.91
N ILE A 125 -42.67 20.23 5.71
CA ILE A 125 -43.73 19.22 5.69
C ILE A 125 -45.02 19.89 5.18
N GLU A 126 -45.72 19.20 4.26
CA GLU A 126 -47.15 19.35 3.86
C GLU A 126 -47.57 20.68 3.20
N GLN A 127 -48.47 20.74 2.20
CA GLN A 127 -49.89 20.34 2.21
C GLN A 127 -50.39 20.26 0.73
N LYS A 128 -51.04 19.17 0.31
CA LYS A 128 -52.50 18.94 0.26
C LYS A 128 -53.25 19.62 -0.92
N THR A 129 -53.79 18.76 -1.81
CA THR A 129 -55.02 18.86 -2.64
C THR A 129 -55.31 20.11 -3.46
N THR A 130 -55.56 19.94 -4.76
CA THR A 130 -56.90 20.05 -5.38
C THR A 130 -56.94 19.21 -6.65
#